data_AF-A0A7W9ICN1-F1
#
_entry.id   AF-A0A7W9ICN1-F1
#
_cell.length_a   1.000
_cell.length_b   1.000
_cell.length_c   1.000
_cell.angle_alpha   90.00
_cell.angle_beta   90.00
_cell.angle_gamma   90.00
#
_symmetry.space_group_name_H-M   'P 1'
#
loop_
_entity.id
_entity.type
_entity.pdbx_description
1 polymer ?
#
loop_
_entity_poly.entity_id
_entity_poly.type
_entity_poly.pdbx_seq_one_letter_code
_entity_poly.pdbx_strand_id
1 'polypeptide(L)' 'MTDLLEETGDERADAALSGLAHLGALPVSAHVNVFEEVLAGLEQALAAVDDTPDRSR' A
#
# COMPACT_ATOMS: atom_id res chain seq x y z
N MET A 1 -18.05 9.91 -5.90
CA MET A 1 -16.63 10.31 -6.03
C MET A 1 -15.83 9.12 -5.56
N THR A 2 -15.42 8.27 -6.50
CA THR A 2 -14.33 7.33 -6.21
C THR A 2 -13.08 8.13 -6.49
N ASP A 3 -12.60 8.85 -5.47
CA ASP A 3 -11.24 9.40 -5.52
C ASP A 3 -10.34 8.17 -5.66
N LEU A 4 -9.90 7.91 -6.89
CA LEU A 4 -8.75 7.06 -7.14
C LEU A 4 -7.65 7.68 -6.29
N LEU A 5 -7.16 6.94 -5.30
CA LEU A 5 -6.06 7.37 -4.45
C LEU A 5 -5.00 8.01 -5.35
N GLU A 6 -4.65 9.26 -5.05
CA GLU A 6 -3.60 9.96 -5.80
C GLU A 6 -2.34 9.09 -5.73
N GLU A 7 -1.75 8.79 -6.90
CA GLU A 7 -0.55 7.96 -6.97
C GLU A 7 0.54 8.59 -6.10
N THR A 8 1.11 7.79 -5.22
CA THR A 8 2.14 8.21 -4.26
C THR A 8 3.49 8.46 -4.95
N GLY A 9 3.62 8.05 -6.21
CA GLY A 9 4.86 8.12 -6.98
C GLY A 9 5.82 6.96 -6.72
N ASP A 10 5.43 5.99 -5.87
CA ASP A 10 6.13 4.74 -5.64
C ASP A 10 5.21 3.56 -6.00
N GLU A 11 5.58 2.83 -7.05
CA GLU A 11 4.79 1.70 -7.58
C GLU A 11 4.49 0.63 -6.52
N ARG A 12 5.36 0.44 -5.51
CA ARG A 12 5.14 -0.55 -4.44
C ARG A 12 4.13 -0.04 -3.42
N ALA A 13 4.21 1.25 -3.08
CA ALA A 13 3.22 1.87 -2.21
C ALA A 13 1.85 1.93 -2.89
N ASP A 14 1.80 2.27 -4.17
CA ASP A 14 0.57 2.30 -4.97
C ASP A 14 -0.07 0.91 -5.08
N ALA A 15 0.76 -0.13 -5.31
CA ALA A 15 0.29 -1.51 -5.31
C ALA A 15 -0.29 -1.93 -3.95
N ALA A 16 0.38 -1.59 -2.85
CA ALA A 16 -0.11 -1.88 -1.50
C ALA A 16 -1.44 -1.17 -1.21
N LEU A 17 -1.61 0.07 -1.63
CA LEU A 17 -2.80 0.88 -1.39
C LEU A 17 -4.01 0.48 -2.26
N SER A 18 -3.79 -0.21 -3.38
CA SER A 18 -4.85 -0.61 -4.33
C SER A 18 -6.00 -1.39 -3.67
N GLY A 19 -5.72 -2.16 -2.62
CA GLY A 19 -6.71 -2.93 -1.87
C GLY A 19 -7.81 -2.09 -1.22
N LEU A 20 -7.52 -0.82 -0.90
CA LEU A 20 -8.47 0.09 -0.27
C LEU A 20 -9.67 0.42 -1.19
N ALA A 21 -9.49 0.36 -2.52
CA ALA A 21 -10.57 0.60 -3.49
C ALA A 21 -11.70 -0.44 -3.38
N HIS A 22 -11.44 -1.60 -2.78
CA HIS A 22 -12.41 -2.69 -2.64
C HIS A 22 -13.24 -2.64 -1.35
N LEU A 23 -12.89 -1.78 -0.39
CA LEU A 23 -13.57 -1.71 0.91
C LEU A 23 -15.08 -1.49 0.80
N GLY A 24 -15.52 -0.66 -0.16
CA GLY A 24 -16.94 -0.37 -0.39
C GLY A 24 -17.77 -1.56 -0.88
N ALA A 25 -17.12 -2.62 -1.38
CA ALA A 25 -17.77 -3.85 -1.82
C ALA A 25 -17.73 -4.97 -0.77
N LEU A 26 -17.02 -4.76 0.36
CA LEU A 26 -16.80 -5.76 1.40
C LEU A 26 -17.62 -5.44 2.66
N PRO A 27 -18.03 -6.48 3.42
CA PRO A 27 -18.59 -6.26 4.75
C PRO A 27 -17.54 -5.62 5.66
N VAL A 28 -17.97 -4.79 6.61
CA VAL A 28 -17.09 -4.09 7.55
C VAL A 28 -16.19 -5.06 8.33
N SER A 29 -16.67 -6.28 8.61
CA SER A 29 -15.87 -7.32 9.26
C SER A 29 -14.63 -7.74 8.47
N ALA A 30 -14.62 -7.58 7.15
CA ALA A 30 -13.48 -7.88 6.29
C ALA A 30 -12.51 -6.69 6.12
N HIS A 31 -12.89 -5.49 6.58
CA HIS A 31 -12.05 -4.29 6.41
C HIS A 31 -10.74 -4.40 7.17
N VAL A 32 -10.75 -5.03 8.36
CA VAL A 32 -9.54 -5.24 9.16
C VAL A 32 -8.48 -6.01 8.38
N ASN A 33 -8.86 -7.11 7.73
CA ASN A 33 -7.92 -7.91 6.92
C ASN A 33 -7.34 -7.09 5.77
N VAL A 34 -8.17 -6.28 5.08
CA VAL A 34 -7.70 -5.40 4.00
C VAL A 34 -6.69 -4.38 4.54
N PHE A 35 -6.95 -3.78 5.69
CA PHE A 35 -6.00 -2.84 6.31
C PHE A 35 -4.69 -3.52 6.73
N GLU A 36 -4.74 -4.74 7.24
CA GLU A 36 -3.55 -5.52 7.59
C GLU A 36 -2.70 -5.87 6.36
N GLU A 37 -3.35 -6.27 5.25
CA GLU A 37 -2.67 -6.55 3.98
C GLU A 37 -2.00 -5.28 3.41
N VAL A 38 -2.71 -4.15 3.42
CA VAL A 38 -2.17 -2.85 2.98
C VAL A 38 -0.98 -2.45 3.84
N LEU A 39 -1.09 -2.58 5.17
CA LEU A 39 -0.01 -2.25 6.10
C LEU A 39 1.23 -3.11 5.83
N ALA A 40 1.07 -4.43 5.71
CA ALA A 40 2.17 -5.34 5.42
C ALA A 40 2.84 -5.04 4.06
N GLY A 41 2.07 -4.62 3.05
CA GLY A 41 2.59 -4.18 1.76
C GLY A 41 3.43 -2.90 1.87
N LEU A 42 2.97 -1.92 2.65
CA LEU A 42 3.70 -0.67 2.90
C LEU A 42 4.99 -0.93 3.69
N GLU A 43 4.97 -1.80 4.70
CA GLU A 43 6.18 -2.18 5.44
C GLU A 43 7.22 -2.83 4.52
N GLN A 44 6.80 -3.67 3.58
CA GLN A 44 7.69 -4.26 2.57
C GLN A 44 8.25 -3.20 1.60
N ALA A 45 7.42 -2.25 1.17
CA ALA A 45 7.86 -1.16 0.31
C ALA A 45 8.95 -0.32 0.99
N LEU A 46 8.75 0.01 2.27
CA LEU A 46 9.73 0.75 3.10
C LEU A 46 11.03 -0.04 3.27
N ALA A 47 10.95 -1.34 3.62
CA ALA A 47 12.12 -2.18 3.77
C ALA A 47 12.95 -2.27 2.47
N ALA A 48 12.29 -2.29 1.31
CA ALA A 48 12.97 -2.32 0.02
C ALA A 48 13.72 -1.02 -0.33
N VAL A 49 13.33 0.12 0.27
CA VAL A 49 14.08 1.37 0.14
C VAL A 49 15.35 1.32 1.00
N ASP A 50 15.26 0.80 2.22
CA ASP A 50 16.40 0.64 3.13
C ASP A 50 17.46 -0.34 2.58
N ASP A 51 17.04 -1.34 1.80
CA ASP A 51 17.94 -2.28 1.12
C ASP A 51 18.61 -1.71 -0.14
N THR A 52 18.25 -0.50 -0.58
CA THR A 52 18.96 0.17 -1.67
C THR A 52 20.30 0.65 -1.13
N PRO A 53 21.43 0.01 -1.50
CA PRO A 53 22.72 0.39 -0.95
C PRO A 53 22.99 1.84 -1.33
N ASP A 54 23.32 2.64 -0.33
CA ASP A 54 23.76 4.02 -0.47
C ASP A 54 24.82 4.09 -1.60
N ARG A 55 24.38 4.49 -2.80
CA ARG A 55 25.24 4.70 -3.97
C ARG A 55 25.88 6.09 -3.91
N SER A 56 26.16 6.58 -2.71
CA SER A 56 26.91 7.80 -2.47
C SER A 56 28.29 7.40 -1.91
N ARG A 57 29.21 7.05 -2.82
CA ARG A 57 30.65 7.10 -2.56
C ARG A 57 31.31 7.98 -3.61
#